data_AF-A0A7S2W337-F1
#
_entry.id   AF-A0A7S2W337-F1
#
_cell.length_a   1.000
_cell.length_b   1.000
_cell.length_c   1.000
_cell.angle_alpha   90.00
_cell.angle_beta   90.00
_cell.angle_gamma   90.00
#
_symmetry.space_group_name_H-M   'P 1'
#
loop_
_entity.id
_entity.type
_entity.pdbx_description
1 polymer ?
#
loop_
_entity_poly.entity_id
_entity_poly.type
_entity_poly.pdbx_seq_one_letter_code
_entity_poly.pdbx_strand_id
1 'polypeptide(L)'
;GQKMEKDALIAAGVRSGGIETLLETIANWTERYQEDTNSASDQDSNSEPMMLPDVPFQPLKPWEFATYKVVKKTGLAAWESSFNRFQAGEHPQTIAMSPANGRPIQVATVISHILDGLTLGRPLSLKRLAKSMPSAPPTKGEWASLAQAEIDTFINVTGDPNTFGADGEKF
;
A
#
# COMPACT_ATOMS: atom_id res chain seq x y z
N GLY A 1 2.59 -22.34 10.54
CA GLY A 1 2.39 -21.09 11.30
C GLY A 1 2.84 -21.28 12.73
N GLN A 2 3.50 -20.29 13.32
CA GLN A 2 3.92 -20.34 14.72
C GLN A 2 2.71 -19.97 15.59
N LYS A 3 2.29 -20.86 16.48
CA LYS A 3 1.14 -20.63 17.37
C LYS A 3 1.55 -19.57 18.39
N MET A 4 0.90 -18.41 18.40
CA MET A 4 1.22 -17.36 19.38
C MET A 4 0.79 -17.84 20.78
N GLU A 5 1.73 -17.85 21.73
CA GLU A 5 1.47 -18.26 23.10
C GLU A 5 0.96 -17.08 23.95
N LYS A 6 0.07 -17.40 24.90
CA LYS A 6 -0.57 -16.45 25.82
C LYS A 6 0.45 -15.55 26.54
N ASP A 7 1.60 -16.10 26.89
CA ASP A 7 2.66 -15.38 27.62
C ASP A 7 3.27 -14.25 26.79
N ALA A 8 3.34 -14.41 25.47
CA ALA A 8 3.81 -13.35 24.56
C ALA A 8 2.82 -12.18 24.51
N LEU A 9 1.51 -12.44 24.59
CA LEU A 9 0.47 -11.41 24.59
C LEU A 9 0.39 -10.65 25.92
N ILE A 10 0.63 -11.35 27.04
CA ILE A 10 0.74 -10.72 28.36
C ILE A 10 1.99 -9.84 28.42
N ALA A 11 3.13 -10.32 27.89
CA ALA A 11 4.37 -9.54 27.78
C ALA A 11 4.20 -8.29 26.89
N ALA A 12 3.33 -8.35 25.88
CA ALA A 12 2.95 -7.22 25.03
C ALA A 12 1.95 -6.24 25.69
N GLY A 13 1.55 -6.48 26.95
CA GLY A 13 0.71 -5.56 27.73
C GLY A 13 -0.80 -5.71 27.50
N VAL A 14 -1.26 -6.80 26.87
CA VAL A 14 -2.68 -7.08 26.70
C VAL A 14 -3.28 -7.50 28.05
N ARG A 15 -4.40 -6.88 28.46
CA ARG A 15 -5.04 -7.16 29.75
C ARG A 15 -5.77 -8.50 29.70
N SER A 16 -5.65 -9.28 30.79
CA SER A 16 -6.06 -10.69 30.91
C SER A 16 -7.55 -11.00 30.69
N GLY A 17 -8.43 -10.00 30.59
CA GLY A 17 -9.89 -10.20 30.55
C GLY A 17 -10.47 -10.62 29.19
N GLY A 18 -9.66 -10.85 28.16
CA GLY A 18 -10.14 -11.25 26.83
C GLY A 18 -9.06 -11.84 25.92
N ILE A 19 -7.94 -12.28 26.49
CA ILE A 19 -6.81 -12.83 25.73
C ILE A 19 -7.19 -14.18 25.12
N GLU A 20 -7.98 -14.96 25.83
CA GLU A 20 -8.49 -16.25 25.40
C GLU A 20 -9.37 -16.10 24.15
N THR A 21 -10.28 -15.13 24.14
CA THR A 21 -11.15 -14.84 22.99
C THR A 21 -10.36 -14.33 21.79
N LEU A 22 -9.31 -13.52 22.03
CA LEU A 22 -8.41 -13.06 20.97
C LEU A 22 -7.61 -14.22 20.38
N LEU A 23 -7.04 -15.09 21.22
CA LEU A 23 -6.32 -16.29 20.79
C LEU A 23 -7.22 -17.23 19.99
N GLU A 24 -8.46 -17.42 20.42
CA GLU A 24 -9.45 -18.23 19.72
C GLU A 24 -9.83 -17.62 18.36
N THR A 25 -10.00 -16.31 18.30
CA THR A 25 -10.30 -15.60 17.03
C THR A 25 -9.13 -15.71 16.05
N ILE A 26 -7.90 -15.54 16.52
CA ILE A 26 -6.68 -15.67 15.70
C ILE A 26 -6.48 -17.12 15.26
N ALA A 27 -6.73 -18.09 16.14
CA ALA A 27 -6.63 -19.52 15.80
C ALA A 27 -7.67 -19.89 14.73
N ASN A 28 -8.93 -19.49 14.91
CA ASN A 28 -10.00 -19.71 13.94
C ASN A 28 -9.72 -19.02 12.59
N TRP A 29 -9.12 -17.83 12.60
CA TRP A 29 -8.70 -17.17 11.38
C TRP A 29 -7.56 -17.92 10.70
N THR A 30 -6.56 -18.36 11.46
CA THR A 30 -5.39 -19.09 10.93
C THR A 30 -5.80 -20.42 10.31
N GLU A 31 -6.71 -21.15 10.96
CA GLU A 31 -7.22 -22.44 10.48
C GLU A 31 -8.01 -22.28 9.18
N ARG A 32 -8.95 -21.33 9.13
CA ARG A 32 -9.75 -21.06 7.93
C ARG A 32 -8.91 -20.67 6.72
N TYR A 33 -7.81 -19.94 6.91
CA TYR A 33 -6.97 -19.49 5.81
C TYR A 33 -5.75 -20.40 5.54
N GLN A 34 -5.45 -21.38 6.40
CA GLN A 34 -4.43 -22.41 6.14
C GLN A 34 -4.96 -23.58 5.30
N GLU A 35 -6.26 -23.89 5.37
CA GLU A 35 -6.84 -24.97 4.57
C GLU A 35 -6.96 -24.59 3.08
N ASP A 36 -7.23 -23.32 2.77
CA ASP A 36 -7.23 -22.79 1.40
C ASP A 36 -5.84 -22.82 0.74
N THR A 37 -4.75 -22.93 1.51
CA THR A 37 -3.38 -22.98 0.98
C THR A 37 -2.88 -24.39 0.64
N ASN A 38 -3.54 -25.46 1.12
CA ASN A 38 -3.04 -26.84 0.98
C ASN A 38 -3.79 -27.69 -0.06
N SER A 39 -4.87 -27.18 -0.66
CA SER A 39 -5.64 -27.87 -1.70
C SER A 39 -5.54 -27.17 -3.05
N ALA A 40 -4.33 -27.06 -3.61
CA ALA A 40 -4.13 -26.72 -5.02
C ALA A 40 -2.80 -27.28 -5.52
N SER A 41 -2.80 -28.58 -5.86
CA SER A 41 -1.78 -29.17 -6.73
C SER A 41 -2.13 -28.86 -8.18
N ASP A 42 -1.97 -27.60 -8.54
CA ASP A 42 -1.64 -27.12 -9.89
C ASP A 42 -1.01 -25.75 -9.64
N GLN A 43 0.25 -25.59 -10.03
CA GLN A 43 1.06 -24.43 -9.69
C GLN A 43 0.60 -23.23 -10.54
N ASP A 44 -0.57 -22.69 -10.21
CA ASP A 44 -1.08 -21.47 -10.82
C ASP A 44 -0.28 -20.29 -10.27
N SER A 45 0.82 -20.00 -10.94
CA SER A 45 1.69 -18.85 -10.68
C SER A 45 0.95 -17.50 -10.70
N ASN A 46 -0.34 -17.47 -11.06
CA ASN A 46 -1.18 -16.29 -10.94
C ASN A 46 -1.60 -15.97 -9.51
N SER A 47 -1.64 -16.93 -8.58
CA SER A 47 -2.06 -16.70 -7.19
C SER A 47 -0.93 -16.22 -6.27
N GLU A 48 0.32 -16.25 -6.72
CA GLU A 48 1.45 -15.79 -5.91
C GLU A 48 1.50 -14.26 -5.84
N PRO A 49 1.75 -13.68 -4.65
CA PRO A 49 1.92 -12.24 -4.50
C PRO A 49 3.17 -11.78 -5.25
N MET A 50 3.08 -10.61 -5.88
CA MET A 50 4.18 -10.08 -6.67
C MET A 50 5.41 -9.77 -5.80
N MET A 51 6.57 -10.21 -6.27
CA MET A 51 7.85 -9.92 -5.65
C MET A 51 8.30 -8.50 -6.01
N LEU A 52 8.32 -7.61 -5.01
CA LEU A 52 8.77 -6.23 -5.18
C LEU A 52 10.30 -6.12 -4.96
N PRO A 53 11.02 -5.34 -5.79
CA PRO A 53 12.46 -5.20 -5.67
C PRO A 53 12.86 -4.53 -4.35
N ASP A 54 14.02 -4.92 -3.82
CA ASP A 54 14.64 -4.30 -2.64
C ASP A 54 15.22 -2.91 -2.94
N VAL A 55 15.60 -2.67 -4.18
CA VAL A 55 16.18 -1.40 -4.64
C VAL A 55 15.08 -0.34 -4.78
N PRO A 56 15.33 0.93 -4.42
CA PRO A 56 14.38 2.01 -4.69
C PRO A 56 14.03 2.06 -6.18
N PHE A 57 12.74 2.00 -6.47
CA PHE A 57 12.23 2.18 -7.81
C PHE A 57 12.11 3.68 -8.09
N GLN A 58 12.66 4.12 -9.23
CA GLN A 58 12.53 5.49 -9.70
C GLN A 58 12.00 5.46 -11.14
N PRO A 59 10.86 6.12 -11.43
CA PRO A 59 10.38 6.26 -12.79
C PRO A 59 11.39 7.03 -13.65
N LEU A 60 11.59 6.58 -14.90
CA LEU A 60 12.47 7.24 -15.86
C LEU A 60 12.01 8.66 -16.19
N LYS A 61 10.68 8.88 -16.17
CA LYS A 61 10.05 10.18 -16.37
C LYS A 61 8.88 10.32 -15.37
N PRO A 62 8.65 11.53 -14.83
CA PRO A 62 7.40 11.81 -14.11
C PRO A 62 6.21 11.68 -15.07
N TRP A 63 5.04 11.42 -14.51
CA TRP A 63 3.80 11.42 -15.30
C TRP A 63 3.54 12.81 -15.85
N GLU A 64 3.18 12.89 -17.12
CA GLU A 64 3.08 14.17 -17.85
C GLU A 64 2.06 15.13 -17.23
N PHE A 65 1.01 14.58 -16.62
CA PHE A 65 -0.11 15.36 -16.05
C PHE A 65 -0.13 15.36 -14.52
N ALA A 66 0.90 14.78 -13.88
CA ALA A 66 1.05 14.89 -12.43
C ALA A 66 1.35 16.34 -12.04
N THR A 67 0.42 16.98 -11.34
CA THR A 67 0.53 18.41 -11.00
C THR A 67 1.16 18.61 -9.63
N TYR A 68 2.29 19.32 -9.57
CA TYR A 68 2.89 19.76 -8.32
C TYR A 68 2.20 21.02 -7.79
N LYS A 69 1.31 20.87 -6.79
CA LYS A 69 0.57 21.98 -6.17
C LYS A 69 1.15 22.34 -4.80
N VAL A 70 1.88 23.45 -4.75
CA VAL A 70 2.41 24.00 -3.49
C VAL A 70 1.33 24.67 -2.65
N VAL A 71 1.40 24.45 -1.34
CA VAL A 71 0.56 25.17 -0.37
C VAL A 71 1.22 26.50 -0.06
N LYS A 72 0.55 27.62 -0.40
CA LYS A 72 1.07 28.99 -0.25
C LYS A 72 1.66 29.30 1.14
N LYS A 73 1.12 28.69 2.20
CA LYS A 73 1.54 28.93 3.59
C LYS A 73 2.86 28.26 3.96
N THR A 74 3.15 27.09 3.40
CA THR A 74 4.32 26.27 3.76
C THR A 74 5.38 26.22 2.67
N GLY A 75 5.05 26.64 1.45
CA GLY A 75 5.94 26.54 0.29
C GLY A 75 6.19 25.10 -0.20
N LEU A 76 5.59 24.11 0.46
CA LEU A 76 5.69 22.68 0.15
C LEU A 76 4.34 22.14 -0.30
N ALA A 77 4.33 21.10 -1.11
CA ALA A 77 3.09 20.37 -1.38
C ALA A 77 2.64 19.60 -0.14
N ALA A 78 1.33 19.36 -0.02
CA ALA A 78 0.74 18.68 1.13
C ALA A 78 1.34 17.27 1.35
N TRP A 79 1.69 16.60 0.26
CA TRP A 79 2.25 15.25 0.27
C TRP A 79 3.74 15.20 0.66
N GLU A 80 4.51 16.28 0.44
CA GLU A 80 5.98 16.28 0.58
C GLU A 80 6.44 16.00 2.01
N SER A 81 5.74 16.53 3.00
CA SER A 81 6.09 16.27 4.40
C SER A 81 5.94 14.78 4.75
N SER A 82 4.90 14.11 4.23
CA SER A 82 4.69 12.68 4.45
C SER A 82 5.73 11.84 3.70
N PHE A 83 6.01 12.21 2.45
CA PHE A 83 7.00 11.54 1.62
C PHE A 83 8.42 11.62 2.22
N ASN A 84 8.86 12.81 2.62
CA ASN A 84 10.20 13.01 3.18
C ASN A 84 10.42 12.24 4.49
N ARG A 85 9.40 12.18 5.35
CA ARG A 85 9.45 11.41 6.59
C ARG A 85 9.48 9.91 6.33
N PHE A 86 8.71 9.43 5.36
CA PHE A 86 8.81 8.04 4.93
C PHE A 86 10.21 7.72 4.40
N GLN A 87 10.79 8.59 3.56
CA GLN A 87 12.18 8.45 3.09
C GLN A 87 13.19 8.38 4.23
N ALA A 88 13.02 9.21 5.26
CA ALA A 88 13.84 9.18 6.48
C ALA A 88 13.70 7.90 7.32
N GLY A 89 12.77 7.00 6.96
CA GLY A 89 12.60 5.69 7.59
C GLY A 89 11.41 5.61 8.55
N GLU A 90 10.59 6.65 8.65
CA GLU A 90 9.40 6.61 9.51
C GLU A 90 8.31 5.70 8.94
N HIS A 91 7.60 4.99 9.83
CA HIS A 91 6.47 4.15 9.46
C HIS A 91 5.23 5.01 9.11
N PRO A 92 4.45 4.68 8.06
CA PRO A 92 3.26 5.45 7.67
C PRO A 92 2.25 5.67 8.80
N GLN A 93 2.06 4.68 9.68
CA GLN A 93 1.23 4.84 10.89
C GLN A 93 1.70 5.99 11.78
N THR A 94 3.01 6.11 11.99
CA THR A 94 3.60 7.17 12.83
C THR A 94 3.39 8.54 12.19
N ILE A 95 3.57 8.64 10.88
CA ILE A 95 3.36 9.86 10.10
C ILE A 95 1.88 10.28 10.17
N ALA A 96 0.96 9.32 10.06
CA ALA A 96 -0.48 9.55 10.14
C ALA A 96 -0.92 10.09 11.51
N MET A 97 -0.32 9.60 12.59
CA MET A 97 -0.63 10.02 13.96
C MET A 97 0.00 11.37 14.35
N SER A 98 1.12 11.74 13.73
CA SER A 98 1.89 12.95 14.08
C SER A 98 2.17 13.86 12.88
N PRO A 99 1.17 14.25 12.06
CA PRO A 99 1.42 15.02 10.85
C PRO A 99 1.88 16.45 11.19
N ALA A 100 2.58 17.09 10.25
CA ALA A 100 3.18 18.42 10.45
C ALA A 100 2.14 19.53 10.75
N ASN A 101 0.87 19.32 10.38
CA ASN A 101 -0.23 20.25 10.67
C ASN A 101 -0.87 20.01 12.06
N GLY A 102 -0.41 19.01 12.81
CA GLY A 102 -0.86 18.67 14.16
C GLY A 102 -2.20 17.93 14.25
N ARG A 103 -2.89 17.66 13.13
CA ARG A 103 -4.17 16.94 13.12
C ARG A 103 -4.00 15.55 12.51
N PRO A 104 -4.21 14.46 13.27
CA PRO A 104 -4.08 13.10 12.75
C PRO A 104 -4.85 12.90 11.43
N ILE A 105 -4.22 12.20 10.50
CA ILE A 105 -4.77 11.85 9.19
C ILE A 105 -4.88 10.34 9.05
N GLN A 106 -5.58 9.87 8.03
CA GLN A 106 -5.67 8.44 7.75
C GLN A 106 -4.35 7.92 7.18
N VAL A 107 -4.00 6.68 7.49
CA VAL A 107 -2.82 6.00 6.91
C VAL A 107 -2.94 5.89 5.40
N ALA A 108 -4.16 5.67 4.89
CA ALA A 108 -4.46 5.69 3.46
C ALA A 108 -4.03 7.01 2.81
N THR A 109 -4.28 8.14 3.47
CA THR A 109 -3.83 9.47 2.99
C THR A 109 -2.31 9.57 2.95
N VAL A 110 -1.60 9.02 3.95
CA VAL A 110 -0.12 8.98 3.95
C VAL A 110 0.38 8.13 2.79
N ILE A 111 -0.23 6.97 2.54
CA ILE A 111 0.12 6.10 1.41
C ILE A 111 -0.11 6.85 0.08
N SER A 112 -1.26 7.52 -0.08
CA SER A 112 -1.52 8.36 -1.26
C SER A 112 -0.45 9.44 -1.45
N HIS A 113 -0.07 10.16 -0.38
CA HIS A 113 1.02 11.14 -0.45
C HIS A 113 2.37 10.54 -0.86
N ILE A 114 2.66 9.31 -0.42
CA ILE A 114 3.88 8.60 -0.81
C ILE A 114 3.85 8.25 -2.30
N LEU A 115 2.69 7.81 -2.80
CA LEU A 115 2.47 7.49 -4.22
C LEU A 115 2.48 8.74 -5.10
N ASP A 116 2.01 9.89 -4.62
CA ASP A 116 2.13 11.19 -5.33
C ASP A 116 3.59 11.54 -5.60
N GLY A 117 4.49 11.25 -4.66
CA GLY A 117 5.93 11.42 -4.89
C GLY A 117 6.44 10.53 -6.02
N LEU A 118 5.93 9.31 -6.12
CA LEU A 118 6.30 8.36 -7.18
C LEU A 118 5.81 8.84 -8.55
N THR A 119 4.56 9.29 -8.68
CA THR A 119 4.02 9.81 -9.96
C THR A 119 4.78 11.05 -10.45
N LEU A 120 5.34 11.84 -9.52
CA LEU A 120 6.24 12.97 -9.80
C LEU A 120 7.71 12.56 -10.03
N GLY A 121 8.00 11.27 -10.18
CA GLY A 121 9.33 10.77 -10.56
C GLY A 121 10.33 10.65 -9.40
N ARG A 122 9.88 10.73 -8.14
CA ARG A 122 10.77 10.55 -6.98
C ARG A 122 11.01 9.07 -6.69
N PRO A 123 12.23 8.69 -6.25
CA PRO A 123 12.56 7.31 -5.94
C PRO A 123 11.79 6.82 -4.70
N LEU A 124 11.31 5.58 -4.72
CA LEU A 124 10.53 4.98 -3.64
C LEU A 124 10.86 3.49 -3.46
N SER A 125 11.07 3.05 -2.22
CA SER A 125 11.18 1.62 -1.90
C SER A 125 9.79 0.98 -1.84
N LEU A 126 9.39 0.33 -2.93
CA LEU A 126 8.08 -0.34 -3.06
C LEU A 126 7.93 -1.47 -2.04
N LYS A 127 9.00 -2.24 -1.79
CA LYS A 127 9.00 -3.31 -0.78
C LYS A 127 8.74 -2.78 0.63
N ARG A 128 9.34 -1.64 1.00
CA ARG A 128 9.10 -1.02 2.31
C ARG A 128 7.66 -0.53 2.43
N LEU A 129 7.12 0.08 1.37
CA LEU A 129 5.74 0.54 1.36
C LEU A 129 4.77 -0.65 1.48
N ALA A 130 4.98 -1.72 0.72
CA ALA A 130 4.16 -2.92 0.78
C ALA A 130 4.11 -3.55 2.18
N LYS A 131 5.24 -3.61 2.90
CA LYS A 131 5.28 -4.11 4.29
C LYS A 131 4.44 -3.27 5.27
N SER A 132 4.19 -2.00 4.95
CA SER A 132 3.41 -1.09 5.79
C SER A 132 1.92 -1.05 5.42
N MET A 133 1.53 -1.72 4.34
CA MET A 133 0.13 -1.82 3.93
C MET A 133 -0.54 -3.01 4.62
N PRO A 134 -1.82 -2.88 5.01
CA PRO A 134 -2.57 -3.98 5.62
C PRO A 134 -2.90 -5.09 4.61
N SER A 135 -2.94 -4.77 3.31
CA SER A 135 -3.17 -5.72 2.22
C SER A 135 -1.86 -6.21 1.62
N ALA A 136 -1.83 -7.48 1.22
CA ALA A 136 -0.73 -8.01 0.44
C ALA A 136 -0.60 -7.27 -0.91
N PRO A 137 0.60 -7.23 -1.51
CA PRO A 137 0.75 -6.79 -2.89
C PRO A 137 -0.17 -7.57 -3.83
N PRO A 138 -0.64 -6.95 -4.93
CA PRO A 138 -1.40 -7.67 -5.95
C PRO A 138 -0.67 -8.93 -6.41
N THR A 139 -1.43 -9.98 -6.65
CA THR A 139 -0.95 -11.21 -7.26
C THR A 139 -0.59 -10.98 -8.73
N LYS A 140 0.18 -11.90 -9.31
CA LYS A 140 0.54 -11.81 -10.72
C LYS A 140 -0.69 -11.83 -11.64
N GLY A 141 -1.71 -12.64 -11.31
CA GLY A 141 -2.96 -12.72 -12.05
C GLY A 141 -3.77 -11.43 -11.98
N GLU A 142 -3.91 -10.84 -10.79
CA GLU A 142 -4.56 -9.53 -10.62
C GLU A 142 -3.84 -8.45 -11.42
N TRP A 143 -2.51 -8.50 -11.47
CA TRP A 143 -1.76 -7.50 -12.22
C TRP A 143 -1.95 -7.64 -13.74
N ALA A 144 -1.98 -8.88 -14.23
CA ALA A 144 -2.28 -9.18 -15.62
C ALA A 144 -3.70 -8.75 -16.01
N SER A 145 -4.68 -8.94 -15.13
CA SER A 145 -6.06 -8.49 -15.34
C SER A 145 -6.17 -6.97 -15.47
N LEU A 146 -5.40 -6.21 -14.68
CA LEU A 146 -5.37 -4.75 -14.81
C LEU A 146 -4.69 -4.30 -16.11
N ALA A 147 -3.60 -4.97 -16.53
CA ALA A 147 -2.97 -4.70 -17.82
C ALA A 147 -3.91 -5.04 -19.00
N GLN A 148 -4.68 -6.12 -18.89
CA GLN A 148 -5.69 -6.46 -19.87
C GLN A 148 -6.83 -5.43 -19.90
N ALA A 149 -7.29 -4.97 -18.74
CA ALA A 149 -8.30 -3.92 -18.66
C ALA A 149 -7.83 -2.61 -19.31
N GLU A 150 -6.54 -2.25 -19.20
CA GLU A 150 -5.96 -1.08 -19.89
C GLU A 150 -6.14 -1.19 -21.42
N ILE A 151 -5.87 -2.39 -21.97
CA ILE A 151 -6.03 -2.68 -23.40
C ILE A 151 -7.50 -2.65 -23.81
N ASP A 152 -8.36 -3.31 -23.04
CA ASP A 152 -9.78 -3.48 -23.37
C ASP A 152 -10.55 -2.16 -23.29
N THR A 153 -10.16 -1.28 -22.37
CA THR A 153 -10.81 0.02 -22.15
C THR A 153 -10.15 1.17 -22.91
N PHE A 154 -8.97 0.94 -23.51
CA PHE A 154 -8.13 1.99 -24.09
C PHE A 154 -7.79 3.13 -23.11
N ILE A 155 -7.88 2.89 -21.80
CA ILE A 155 -7.55 3.88 -20.78
C ILE A 155 -6.04 3.95 -20.66
N ASN A 156 -5.45 5.10 -20.97
CA ASN A 156 -4.05 5.36 -20.63
C ASN A 156 -3.98 5.89 -19.20
N VAL A 157 -3.39 5.14 -18.27
CA VAL A 157 -3.31 5.55 -16.85
C VAL A 157 -2.36 6.71 -16.57
N THR A 158 -1.56 7.18 -17.56
CA THR A 158 -0.44 8.11 -17.33
C THR A 158 -0.52 9.49 -18.02
N GLY A 159 -1.39 9.68 -19.00
CA GLY A 159 -1.54 10.97 -19.70
C GLY A 159 -2.67 11.88 -19.15
N ASP A 160 -3.42 12.58 -20.02
CA ASP A 160 -4.36 13.64 -19.61
C ASP A 160 -5.66 13.13 -18.95
N PRO A 161 -5.84 13.32 -17.63
CA PRO A 161 -7.06 12.90 -16.93
C PRO A 161 -8.35 13.52 -17.49
N ASN A 162 -8.26 14.57 -18.32
CA ASN A 162 -9.42 15.21 -18.93
C ASN A 162 -9.88 14.58 -20.26
N THR A 163 -9.14 13.63 -20.86
CA THR A 163 -9.41 13.15 -22.24
C THR A 163 -9.24 11.63 -22.40
N PHE A 164 -9.38 10.87 -21.32
CA PHE A 164 -8.86 9.50 -21.23
C PHE A 164 -9.85 8.35 -21.19
N GLY A 165 -11.15 8.64 -21.19
CA GLY A 165 -12.13 7.60 -21.52
C GLY A 165 -12.00 7.16 -22.99
N ALA A 166 -12.51 5.97 -23.30
CA ALA A 166 -12.56 5.42 -24.67
C ALA A 166 -13.16 6.40 -25.70
N ASP A 167 -14.02 7.32 -25.25
CA ASP A 167 -14.69 8.35 -26.05
C ASP A 167 -14.30 9.80 -25.66
N GLY A 168 -13.16 10.00 -24.98
CA GLY A 168 -12.73 11.31 -24.48
C GLY A 168 -13.49 11.78 -23.23
N GLU A 169 -14.11 10.84 -22.51
CA GLU A 169 -14.82 11.11 -21.27
C GLU A 169 -13.87 11.55 -20.14
N LYS A 170 -14.42 12.34 -19.20
CA LYS A 170 -13.73 12.80 -17.99
C LYS A 170 -14.14 11.92 -16.82
N PHE A 171 -13.15 11.48 -16.04
CA PHE A 171 -13.37 10.87 -14.72
C PHE A 171 -13.28 11.91 -13.60
#